data_AF-A0AAP8N739-F1
#
_entry.id   AF-A0AAP8N739-F1
#
_cell.length_a   1.000
_cell.length_b   1.000
_cell.length_c   1.000
_cell.angle_alpha   90.00
_cell.angle_beta   90.00
_cell.angle_gamma   90.00
#
_symmetry.space_group_name_H-M   'P 1'
#
loop_
_entity.id
_entity.type
_entity.pdbx_description
1 polymer ?
#
loop_
_entity_poly.entity_id
_entity_poly.type
_entity_poly.pdbx_seq_one_letter_code
_entity_poly.pdbx_strand_id
1 'polypeptide(L)'
;KELGKLDNEKAEAIIEAVNEILSGKLDEHFPLVVWQTGSGTQTNMNVNEVIAHRGNQILEAYGSKKSVHPNDDVNKSQSSNDTFPT
;
A
#
# COMPACT_ATOMS: atom_id res chain seq x y z
N LYS A 1 2.52 -8.15 -11.70
CA LYS A 1 3.60 -7.99 -12.71
C LYS A 1 3.08 -7.93 -14.18
N GLU A 2 1.79 -8.18 -14.46
CA GLU A 2 1.31 -8.44 -15.85
C GLU A 2 0.85 -7.23 -16.69
N LEU A 3 0.74 -6.01 -16.14
CA LEU A 3 0.28 -4.84 -16.92
C LEU A 3 1.38 -3.87 -17.38
N GLY A 4 2.66 -4.12 -17.05
CA GLY A 4 3.79 -3.29 -17.51
C GLY A 4 3.77 -1.82 -17.08
N LYS A 5 2.84 -1.42 -16.19
CA LYS A 5 2.61 -0.02 -15.76
C LYS A 5 3.32 0.39 -14.47
N LEU A 6 4.00 -0.55 -13.83
CA LEU A 6 4.74 -0.36 -12.58
C LEU A 6 6.15 -0.93 -12.74
N ASP A 7 7.14 -0.17 -12.30
CA ASP A 7 8.55 -0.59 -12.30
C ASP A 7 8.74 -1.84 -11.43
N ASN A 8 9.57 -2.78 -11.87
CA ASN A 8 9.75 -4.06 -11.17
C ASN A 8 10.29 -3.88 -9.74
N GLU A 9 11.17 -2.90 -9.50
CA GLU A 9 11.69 -2.62 -8.16
C GLU A 9 10.58 -2.12 -7.24
N LYS A 10 9.72 -1.22 -7.74
CA LYS A 10 8.56 -0.74 -6.98
C LYS A 10 7.57 -1.87 -6.71
N ALA A 11 7.33 -2.73 -7.70
CA ALA A 11 6.43 -3.86 -7.56
C ALA A 11 6.91 -4.84 -6.48
N GLU A 12 8.20 -5.15 -6.47
CA GLU A 12 8.81 -6.05 -5.48
C GLU A 12 8.77 -5.45 -4.07
N ALA A 13 9.08 -4.17 -3.92
CA ALA A 13 8.99 -3.48 -2.64
C ALA A 13 7.55 -3.42 -2.08
N ILE A 14 6.54 -3.22 -2.95
CA ILE A 14 5.13 -3.26 -2.54
C ILE A 14 4.72 -4.67 -2.10
N ILE A 15 5.12 -5.70 -2.85
CA ILE A 15 4.81 -7.09 -2.49
C ILE A 15 5.43 -7.45 -1.14
N GLU A 16 6.67 -7.05 -0.89
CA GLU A 16 7.35 -7.28 0.39
C GLU A 16 6.64 -6.54 1.53
N ALA A 17 6.26 -5.27 1.34
CA ALA A 17 5.46 -4.53 2.31
C ALA A 17 4.10 -5.20 2.61
N VAL A 18 3.40 -5.69 1.59
CA VAL A 18 2.13 -6.42 1.76
C VAL A 18 2.32 -7.74 2.51
N ASN A 19 3.38 -8.49 2.21
CA ASN A 19 3.70 -9.71 2.94
C ASN A 19 3.96 -9.44 4.42
N GLU A 20 4.58 -8.32 4.76
CA GLU A 20 4.78 -7.93 6.16
C GLU A 20 3.47 -7.58 6.87
N ILE A 21 2.54 -6.90 6.19
CA ILE A 21 1.18 -6.67 6.70
C ILE A 21 0.47 -8.01 6.93
N LEU A 22 0.49 -8.92 5.95
CA LEU A 22 -0.14 -10.24 6.08
C LEU A 22 0.50 -11.11 7.18
N SER A 23 1.76 -10.87 7.52
CA SER A 23 2.46 -11.54 8.61
C SER A 23 2.15 -10.95 10.00
N GLY A 24 1.33 -9.90 10.08
CA GLY A 24 0.96 -9.22 11.33
C GLY A 24 2.02 -8.28 11.89
N LYS A 25 3.12 -8.04 11.18
CA LYS A 25 4.24 -7.21 11.67
C LYS A 25 3.92 -5.72 11.72
N LEU A 26 2.88 -5.30 10.99
CA LEU A 26 2.50 -3.89 10.83
C LEU A 26 1.11 -3.60 11.41
N ASP A 27 0.54 -4.53 12.18
CA ASP A 27 -0.81 -4.42 12.77
C ASP A 27 -0.96 -3.16 13.64
N GLU A 28 0.11 -2.73 14.32
CA GLU A 28 0.14 -1.51 15.13
C GLU A 28 -0.04 -0.22 14.31
N HIS A 29 0.16 -0.28 12.98
CA HIS A 29 0.00 0.86 12.07
C HIS A 29 -1.42 1.01 11.50
N PHE A 30 -2.35 0.13 11.91
CA PHE A 30 -3.77 0.17 11.55
C PHE A 30 -4.66 0.46 12.77
N PRO A 31 -4.54 1.63 13.43
CA PRO A 31 -5.27 1.94 14.66
C PRO A 31 -6.76 2.29 14.42
N LEU A 32 -7.25 2.21 13.18
CA LEU A 32 -8.60 2.63 12.82
C LEU A 32 -9.64 1.61 13.30
N VAL A 33 -10.60 2.09 14.10
CA VAL A 33 -11.70 1.29 14.61
C VAL A 33 -12.83 1.15 13.59
N VAL A 34 -13.68 0.13 13.77
CA VAL A 34 -14.84 -0.16 12.91
C VAL A 34 -15.80 1.04 12.77
N TRP A 35 -15.85 1.93 13.77
CA TRP A 35 -16.68 3.14 13.79
C TRP A 35 -16.03 4.32 13.07
N GLN A 36 -15.88 4.20 11.76
CA GLN A 36 -15.37 5.25 10.89
C GLN A 36 -16.42 5.68 9.86
N THR A 37 -16.11 6.69 9.04
CA THR A 37 -17.01 7.17 7.97
C THR A 37 -17.51 6.00 7.11
N GLY A 38 -18.82 5.95 6.86
CA GLY A 38 -19.52 4.82 6.21
C GLY A 38 -19.10 4.52 4.77
N SER A 39 -18.19 5.31 4.19
CA SER A 39 -17.59 5.06 2.88
C SER A 39 -16.28 4.25 2.93
N GLY A 40 -15.74 3.94 4.13
CA GLY A 40 -14.51 3.14 4.26
C GLY A 40 -13.22 3.80 3.77
N THR A 41 -13.30 5.04 3.31
CA THR A 41 -12.21 5.75 2.61
C THR A 41 -10.99 5.97 3.49
N GLN A 42 -11.18 6.09 4.81
CA GLN A 42 -10.08 6.25 5.78
C GLN A 42 -9.25 4.98 5.92
N THR A 43 -9.89 3.81 5.95
CA THR A 43 -9.18 2.51 5.94
C THR A 43 -8.42 2.30 4.64
N ASN A 44 -9.04 2.62 3.48
CA ASN A 44 -8.37 2.48 2.19
C ASN A 44 -7.11 3.36 2.08
N MET A 45 -7.18 4.61 2.53
CA MET A 45 -6.01 5.49 2.55
C MET A 45 -4.95 5.07 3.56
N ASN A 46 -5.35 4.58 4.73
CA ASN A 46 -4.41 4.10 5.74
C ASN A 46 -3.60 2.89 5.24
N VAL A 47 -4.23 1.94 4.55
CA VAL A 47 -3.55 0.84 3.88
C VAL A 47 -2.60 1.34 2.79
N ASN A 48 -3.06 2.25 1.93
CA ASN A 48 -2.22 2.81 0.87
C ASN A 48 -0.98 3.54 1.42
N GLU A 49 -1.14 4.30 2.50
CA GLU A 49 -0.06 5.03 3.16
C GLU A 49 0.95 4.11 3.85
N VAL A 50 0.48 3.07 4.57
CA VAL A 50 1.36 2.10 5.23
C VAL A 50 2.18 1.32 4.19
N ILE A 51 1.53 0.85 3.11
CA ILE A 51 2.21 0.14 2.02
C ILE A 51 3.23 1.05 1.33
N ALA A 52 2.88 2.29 1.02
CA ALA A 52 3.80 3.22 0.36
C ALA A 52 4.98 3.58 1.26
N HIS A 53 4.75 3.84 2.54
CA HIS A 53 5.83 4.18 3.47
C HIS A 53 6.77 3.01 3.67
N ARG A 54 6.23 1.79 3.87
CA ARG A 54 7.05 0.59 4.05
C ARG A 54 7.78 0.21 2.77
N GLY A 55 7.10 0.28 1.61
CA GLY A 55 7.72 0.07 0.30
C GLY A 55 8.89 1.03 0.05
N ASN A 56 8.78 2.29 0.47
CA ASN A 56 9.88 3.25 0.38
C ASN A 56 11.08 2.87 1.27
N GLN A 57 10.83 2.40 2.50
CA GLN A 57 11.91 1.92 3.38
C GLN A 57 12.65 0.72 2.77
N ILE A 58 11.90 -0.18 2.13
CA ILE A 58 12.46 -1.36 1.46
C ILE A 58 13.30 -0.93 0.24
N LEU A 59 12.80 0.01 -0.58
CA LEU A 59 13.55 0.56 -1.71
C LEU A 59 14.82 1.29 -1.26
N GLU A 60 14.77 2.06 -0.18
CA GLU A 60 15.92 2.74 0.40
C GLU A 60 16.97 1.72 0.91
N ALA A 61 16.53 0.64 1.57
CA ALA A 61 17.40 -0.45 2.01
C ALA A 61 18.10 -1.16 0.83
N TYR A 62 17.42 -1.26 -0.32
CA TYR A 62 18.01 -1.77 -1.57
C TYR A 62 18.82 -0.72 -2.36
N GLY A 63 18.96 0.51 -1.84
CA GLY A 63 19.72 1.58 -2.50
C GLY A 63 19.04 2.17 -3.74
N SER A 64 17.74 1.93 -3.92
CA SER A 64 16.98 2.51 -5.03
C SER A 64 16.67 3.98 -4.77
N LYS A 65 16.76 4.80 -5.82
CA LYS A 65 16.34 6.22 -5.78
C LYS A 65 14.85 6.39 -6.10
N LYS A 66 14.13 5.29 -6.32
CA LYS A 66 12.71 5.29 -6.66
C LYS A 66 11.89 5.40 -5.38
N SER A 67 10.73 6.05 -5.49
CA SER A 67 9.74 6.10 -4.43
C SER A 67 8.40 5.54 -4.89
N VAL A 68 7.65 4.94 -3.96
CA VAL A 68 6.27 4.50 -4.09
C VAL A 68 5.37 5.60 -3.56
N HIS A 69 4.47 6.10 -4.40
CA HIS A 69 3.43 7.05 -4.03
C HIS A 69 2.12 6.32 -3.69
N PRO A 70 1.45 6.62 -2.56
CA PRO A 70 0.25 5.89 -2.12
C PRO A 70 -0.89 5.95 -3.14
N ASN A 71 -1.06 7.07 -3.86
CA ASN A 71 -2.13 7.19 -4.84
C ASN A 71 -1.72 6.81 -6.27
N ASP A 72 -0.48 7.12 -6.68
CA ASP A 72 -0.06 6.94 -8.08
C ASP A 72 0.62 5.60 -8.36
N ASP A 73 1.10 4.91 -7.31
CA ASP A 73 1.77 3.61 -7.43
C ASP A 73 0.99 2.50 -6.70
N VAL A 74 0.47 2.74 -5.49
CA VAL A 74 -0.32 1.72 -4.75
C VAL A 74 -1.77 1.71 -5.22
N ASN A 75 -2.41 2.88 -5.34
CA ASN A 75 -3.80 3.00 -5.80
C ASN A 75 -3.93 3.10 -7.34
N LYS A 76 -2.89 2.74 -8.10
CA LYS A 76 -2.90 2.86 -9.57
C LYS A 76 -3.89 1.85 -10.15
N SER A 77 -5.03 2.36 -10.62
CA SER A 77 -6.19 1.60 -11.13
C SER A 77 -7.21 1.11 -10.09
N GLN A 78 -7.24 1.67 -8.88
CA GLN A 78 -8.36 1.47 -7.95
C GLN A 78 -9.05 2.79 -7.61
N SER A 79 -10.38 2.76 -7.60
CA SER A 79 -11.25 3.82 -7.09
C SER A 79 -11.80 3.34 -5.75
N SER A 80 -11.93 4.23 -4.76
CA SER A 80 -12.52 3.92 -3.46
C SER A 80 -13.94 3.31 -3.56
N ASN A 81 -14.61 3.45 -4.70
CA ASN A 81 -15.92 2.86 -4.99
C ASN A 81 -15.87 1.37 -5.42
N ASP A 82 -14.69 0.80 -5.68
CA ASP A 82 -14.52 -0.61 -6.12
C ASP A 82 -13.80 -1.49 -5.08
N THR A 83 -13.12 -0.91 -4.08
CA THR A 83 -12.31 -1.69 -3.11
C THR A 83 -13.08 -2.07 -1.83
N PHE A 84 -14.26 -1.51 -1.58
CA PHE A 84 -15.02 -1.80 -0.35
C PHE A 84 -15.89 -3.08 -0.36
N PRO A 85 -16.27 -3.68 -1.53
CA PRO A 85 -16.92 -4.99 -1.57
C PRO A 85 -16.09 -6.05 -2.31
N THR A 86 -14.85 -6.35 -1.88
CA THR A 86 -14.13 -7.57 -2.30
C THR A 86 -13.30 -8.15 -1.17
#